data_AF-A0A0D8BJK2-F1
#
_entry.id   AF-A0A0D8BJK2-F1
#
_cell.length_a   1.000
_cell.length_b   1.000
_cell.length_c   1.000
_cell.angle_alpha   90.00
_cell.angle_beta   90.00
_cell.angle_gamma   90.00
#
_symmetry.space_group_name_H-M   'P 1'
#
loop_
_entity.id
_entity.type
_entity.pdbx_description
1 polymer ?
#
loop_
_entity_poly.entity_id
_entity_poly.type
_entity_poly.pdbx_seq_one_letter_code
_entity_poly.pdbx_strand_id
1 'polypeptide(L)'
;MLSLEEYPDVLVTVAHPWGNVEVPVDAWIQTGPGPRPYVGIAAARRSSTGREVPLTEIPLEYHNSSENPQPSTARPTSVSMVAAARVGA
;
A
#
# COMPACT_ATOMS: atom_id res chain seq x y z
N MET A 1 6.08 -12.85 -7.00
CA MET A 1 5.85 -11.87 -5.92
C MET A 1 6.71 -10.66 -6.22
N LEU A 2 6.14 -9.45 -6.27
CA LEU A 2 6.86 -8.21 -6.61
C LEU A 2 7.99 -7.93 -5.61
N SER A 3 9.11 -7.40 -6.10
CA SER A 3 10.16 -6.86 -5.24
C SER A 3 9.87 -5.41 -4.84
N LEU A 4 10.42 -4.99 -3.69
CA LEU A 4 10.26 -3.63 -3.15
C LEU A 4 10.74 -2.53 -4.12
N GLU A 5 11.71 -2.82 -4.98
CA GLU A 5 12.24 -1.90 -5.98
C GLU A 5 11.27 -1.67 -7.16
N GLU A 6 10.33 -2.61 -7.38
CA GLU A 6 9.31 -2.51 -8.43
C GLU A 6 8.05 -1.77 -7.96
N TYR A 7 7.85 -1.60 -6.66
CA TYR A 7 6.65 -0.97 -6.11
C TYR A 7 6.40 0.46 -6.64
N PRO A 8 7.40 1.35 -6.81
CA PRO A 8 7.17 2.68 -7.40
C PRO A 8 6.67 2.66 -8.86
N ASP A 9 6.91 1.56 -9.60
CA ASP A 9 6.40 1.37 -10.96
C ASP A 9 4.99 0.78 -10.97
N VAL A 10 4.47 0.23 -9.87
CA VAL A 10 3.15 -0.44 -9.85
C VAL A 10 2.07 0.49 -9.30
N LEU A 11 1.06 0.76 -10.13
CA LEU A 11 -0.19 1.39 -9.74
C LEU A 11 -1.21 0.31 -9.38
N VAL A 12 -1.89 0.49 -8.25
CA VAL A 12 -3.07 -0.28 -7.85
C VAL A 12 -4.33 0.54 -8.07
N THR A 13 -5.31 -0.08 -8.71
CA THR A 13 -6.68 0.44 -8.82
C THR A 13 -7.43 0.02 -7.58
N VAL A 14 -7.62 0.95 -6.66
CA VAL A 14 -8.41 0.76 -5.45
C VAL A 14 -9.87 1.06 -5.80
N ALA A 15 -10.73 0.04 -5.68
CA ALA A 15 -12.17 0.23 -5.75
C ALA A 15 -12.66 0.95 -4.49
N HIS A 16 -13.51 1.95 -4.65
CA HIS A 16 -14.20 2.65 -3.57
C HIS A 16 -15.69 2.76 -3.93
N PRO A 17 -16.63 2.73 -2.97
CA PRO A 17 -18.06 2.95 -3.21
C PRO A 17 -18.48 4.23 -3.95
N TRP A 18 -17.55 5.16 -4.21
CA TRP A 18 -17.79 6.44 -4.89
C TRP A 18 -16.96 6.61 -6.17
N GLY A 19 -16.25 5.56 -6.62
CA GLY A 19 -15.39 5.57 -7.80
C GLY A 19 -14.09 4.78 -7.57
N ASN A 20 -13.40 4.44 -8.64
CA ASN A 20 -12.07 3.82 -8.53
C ASN A 20 -11.00 4.91 -8.47
N VAL A 21 -9.95 4.69 -7.67
CA VAL A 21 -8.76 5.56 -7.63
C VAL A 21 -7.52 4.75 -7.96
N GLU A 22 -6.64 5.28 -8.80
CA GLU A 22 -5.31 4.70 -9.03
C GLU A 22 -4.31 5.36 -8.09
N VAL A 23 -3.58 4.55 -7.33
CA VAL A 23 -2.49 5.00 -6.45
C VAL A 23 -1.27 4.08 -6.61
N PRO A 24 -0.04 4.60 -6.43
CA PRO A 24 1.15 3.75 -6.31
C PRO A 24 1.01 2.70 -5.20
N VAL A 25 1.51 1.48 -5.43
CA VAL A 25 1.40 0.40 -4.44
C VAL A 25 2.24 0.68 -3.20
N ASP A 26 3.36 1.40 -3.32
CA ASP A 26 4.18 1.85 -2.18
C ASP A 26 3.40 2.82 -1.26
N ALA A 27 2.63 3.76 -1.83
CA ALA A 27 1.75 4.64 -1.08
C ALA A 27 0.59 3.88 -0.41
N TRP A 28 0.05 2.86 -1.11
CA TRP A 28 -1.00 2.00 -0.59
C TRP A 28 -0.54 1.16 0.62
N ILE A 29 0.62 0.48 0.52
CA ILE A 29 1.15 -0.33 1.64
C ILE A 29 1.60 0.52 2.84
N GLN A 30 2.07 1.75 2.62
CA GLN A 30 2.50 2.65 3.70
C GLN A 30 1.32 3.14 4.54
N THR A 31 0.22 3.51 3.88
CA THR A 31 -1.02 3.91 4.55
C THR A 31 -1.76 2.70 5.11
N GLY A 32 -1.66 1.57 4.41
CA GLY A 32 -2.51 0.41 4.56
C GLY A 32 -3.95 0.70 4.11
N PRO A 33 -4.75 -0.34 3.84
CA PRO A 33 -6.18 -0.15 3.58
C PRO A 33 -6.94 0.44 4.78
N GLY A 34 -6.50 0.10 6.01
CA GLY A 34 -7.18 0.46 7.25
C GLY A 34 -8.56 -0.20 7.42
N PRO A 35 -9.34 0.20 8.44
CA PRO A 35 -10.67 -0.35 8.70
C PRO A 35 -11.71 0.26 7.75
N ARG A 36 -11.54 0.05 6.44
CA ARG A 36 -12.40 0.58 5.37
C ARG A 36 -13.17 -0.55 4.69
N PRO A 37 -14.37 -0.94 5.16
CA PRO A 37 -15.17 -1.93 4.46
C PRO A 37 -15.48 -1.43 3.03
N TYR A 38 -15.49 -2.35 2.07
CA TYR A 38 -15.75 -2.10 0.64
C TYR A 38 -14.69 -1.30 -0.13
N VAL A 39 -13.53 -0.99 0.49
CA VAL A 39 -12.38 -0.42 -0.20
C VAL A 39 -11.35 -1.53 -0.41
N GLY A 40 -10.82 -1.75 -1.61
CA GLY A 40 -9.87 -2.84 -1.84
C GLY A 40 -9.21 -2.77 -3.22
N ILE A 41 -8.15 -3.54 -3.42
CA ILE A 41 -7.45 -3.58 -4.71
C ILE A 41 -8.29 -4.39 -5.70
N ALA A 42 -8.72 -3.75 -6.79
CA ALA A 42 -9.50 -4.39 -7.86
C ALA A 42 -8.66 -4.75 -9.10
N ALA A 43 -7.57 -4.02 -9.35
CA ALA A 43 -6.61 -4.31 -10.42
C ALA A 43 -5.23 -3.72 -10.05
N ALA A 44 -4.18 -4.16 -10.75
CA ALA A 44 -2.86 -3.55 -10.67
C ALA A 44 -2.20 -3.51 -12.05
N ARG A 45 -1.37 -2.50 -12.31
CA ARG A 45 -0.63 -2.35 -13.57
C ARG A 45 0.68 -1.61 -13.38
N ARG A 46 1.66 -1.86 -14.24
CA ARG A 46 2.88 -1.05 -14.33
C ARG A 46 2.59 0.30 -14.97
N SER A 47 3.00 1.38 -14.31
CA SER A 47 2.93 2.76 -14.80
C SER A 47 3.73 2.96 -16.08
N SER A 48 4.94 2.38 -16.14
CA SER A 48 5.89 2.54 -17.26
C SER A 48 5.44 1.88 -18.56
N THR A 49 4.69 0.78 -18.48
CA THR A 49 4.37 -0.08 -19.64
C THR A 49 2.88 -0.32 -19.84
N GLY A 50 2.03 0.10 -18.91
CA GLY A 50 0.59 -0.19 -18.89
C GLY A 50 0.24 -1.67 -18.70
N ARG A 51 1.23 -2.57 -18.55
CA ARG A 51 1.02 -4.01 -18.41
C ARG A 51 0.33 -4.33 -17.09
N GLU A 52 -0.69 -5.17 -17.16
CA GLU A 52 -1.39 -5.69 -15.99
C GLU A 52 -0.43 -6.50 -15.08
N VAL A 53 -0.63 -6.36 -13.78
CA VAL A 53 0.12 -7.05 -12.73
C VAL A 53 -0.86 -7.94 -11.98
N PRO A 54 -0.64 -9.27 -11.90
CA PRO A 54 -1.55 -10.17 -11.19
C PRO A 54 -1.66 -9.78 -9.71
N LEU A 55 -2.87 -9.75 -9.15
CA LEU A 55 -3.07 -9.38 -7.74
C LEU A 55 -2.38 -10.34 -6.76
N THR A 56 -2.10 -11.59 -7.18
CA THR A 56 -1.30 -12.57 -6.43
C THR A 56 0.17 -12.16 -6.24
N GLU A 57 0.65 -11.17 -7.00
CA GLU A 57 1.98 -10.58 -6.83
C GLU A 57 2.03 -9.57 -5.66
N ILE A 58 0.87 -9.06 -5.23
CA ILE A 58 0.71 -8.12 -4.12
C ILE A 58 0.37 -8.92 -2.85
N PRO A 59 1.04 -8.70 -1.71
CA PRO A 59 0.77 -9.43 -0.46
C PRO A 59 -0.69 -9.28 0.01
N LEU A 60 -1.31 -10.39 0.43
CA LEU A 60 -2.75 -10.50 0.71
C LEU A 60 -3.23 -9.57 1.83
N GLU A 61 -2.36 -9.24 2.80
CA GLU A 61 -2.61 -8.27 3.86
C GLU A 61 -3.00 -6.88 3.35
N TYR A 62 -2.62 -6.52 2.11
CA TYR A 62 -2.93 -5.23 1.50
C TYR A 62 -4.17 -5.26 0.59
N HIS A 63 -4.83 -6.40 0.39
CA HIS A 63 -6.00 -6.51 -0.50
C HIS A 63 -7.29 -5.96 0.15
N ASN A 64 -7.35 -5.94 1.48
CA ASN A 64 -8.52 -5.53 2.29
C ASN A 64 -9.80 -6.34 2.04
N SER A 65 -9.63 -7.62 1.73
CA SER A 65 -10.73 -8.57 1.54
C SER A 65 -11.44 -8.87 2.86
N SER A 66 -12.75 -9.10 2.82
CA SER A 66 -13.58 -9.48 3.98
C SER A 66 -13.08 -10.72 4.75
N GLU A 67 -12.27 -11.55 4.09
CA GLU A 67 -11.67 -12.78 4.63
C GLU A 67 -10.37 -12.51 5.42
N ASN A 68 -9.72 -11.37 5.19
CA ASN A 68 -8.53 -10.93 5.92
C ASN A 68 -8.59 -9.42 6.24
N PRO A 69 -9.56 -8.97 7.06
CA PRO A 69 -9.55 -7.60 7.55
C PRO A 69 -8.31 -7.40 8.41
N GLN A 70 -7.41 -6.48 8.00
CA GLN A 70 -6.31 -6.07 8.86
C GLN A 70 -6.90 -5.67 10.23
N PRO A 71 -6.38 -6.18 11.36
CA PRO A 71 -6.89 -5.78 12.66
C PRO A 71 -6.80 -4.26 12.78
N SER A 72 -7.83 -3.64 13.37
CA SER A 72 -7.90 -2.19 13.57
C SER A 72 -6.94 -1.71 14.66
N THR A 73 -5.67 -2.11 14.58
CA THR A 73 -4.57 -1.45 15.25
C THR A 73 -4.35 -0.10 14.58
N ALA A 74 -5.09 0.90 15.04
CA ALA A 74 -4.69 2.28 14.86
C ALA A 74 -3.23 2.40 15.35
N ARG A 75 -2.28 2.53 14.43
CA ARG A 75 -0.89 2.81 14.80
C ARG A 75 -0.90 4.20 15.46
N PRO A 76 -0.41 4.34 16.71
CA PRO A 76 -0.16 5.67 17.25
C PRO A 76 0.84 6.38 16.34
N THR A 77 0.67 7.69 16.19
CA THR A 77 1.56 8.58 15.43
C THR A 77 3.02 8.25 15.72
N SER A 78 3.78 7.86 14.69
CA SER A 78 5.21 7.56 14.84
C SER A 78 6.01 8.84 15.01
N VAL A 79 6.01 9.39 16.22
CA VAL A 79 6.92 10.46 16.64
C VAL A 79 8.29 9.84 16.88
N SER A 80 9.14 9.86 15.86
CA SER A 80 10.56 9.50 16.01
C SER A 80 11.44 10.71 16.31
N MET A 81 11.37 11.16 17.57
CA MET A 81 12.59 11.43 18.35
C MET A 81 13.28 10.07 18.59
N VAL A 82 14.59 9.85 18.64
CA VAL A 82 15.84 10.64 18.61
C VAL A 82 16.90 9.76 17.86
N ALA A 83 18.14 10.13 17.48
CA ALA A 83 18.98 11.32 17.68
C ALA A 83 20.06 11.40 16.55
N ALA A 84 20.84 12.48 16.55
CA ALA A 84 22.16 12.54 15.92
C ALA A 84 23.18 13.11 16.92
N ALA A 85 24.30 12.40 17.14
CA ALA A 85 25.30 12.76 18.14
C ALA A 85 26.64 13.14 17.48
N ARG A 86 27.25 14.21 18.03
CA ARG A 86 28.68 14.59 17.92
C ARG A 86 29.29 14.73 16.51
N VAL A 87 29.65 15.96 16.17
CA VAL A 87 30.92 16.23 15.48
C VAL A 87 31.78 17.06 16.43
N GLY A 88 33.01 16.62 16.63
CA GLY A 88 34.06 17.42 17.27
C GLY A 88 35.30 17.38 16.37
N ALA A 89 35.84 18.57 16.09
CA ALA A 89 37.16 18.84 15.56
C ALA A 89 37.51 20.28 15.97
#